data_AF-A0A973E9I3-F1
#
_entry.id   AF-A0A973E9I3-F1
#
_cell.length_a   1.000
_cell.length_b   1.000
_cell.length_c   1.000
_cell.angle_alpha   90.00
_cell.angle_beta   90.00
_cell.angle_gamma   90.00
#
_symmetry.space_group_name_H-M   'P 1'
#
loop_
_entity.id
_entity.type
_entity.pdbx_description
1 polymer ?
#
loop_
_entity_poly.entity_id
_entity_poly.type
_entity_poly.pdbx_seq_one_letter_code
_entity_poly.pdbx_strand_id
1 'polypeptide(L)'
;MKHGLKRLCGAGALVLPLSVWAQQPAIDDLTGQSNGFYSQTEARQSGGGTLTILNQLQDNKQQIQQLRGQVEELRYQLDQLKQQTQQQYLDLDDRISGGGANLGGAGDTSNDLNGSDVDSDTANAVSGGSASASAEGEAGSAAGSPTSSSATGDDGREAYQAAFQQVQSRQFGAAIDAFQRFIADYPQSSLLPNAHYWLGELYSAQSQLDQAAEAFDTVI
;
A
#
# COMPACT_ATOMS: atom_id res chain seq x y z
N MET A 1 60.14 4.62 -59.01
CA MET A 1 59.03 4.58 -59.98
C MET A 1 57.99 3.57 -59.50
N LYS A 2 56.70 3.87 -59.73
CA LYS A 2 55.52 2.98 -59.75
C LYS A 2 54.74 2.78 -58.43
N HIS A 3 53.71 3.65 -58.28
CA HIS A 3 52.30 3.47 -57.87
C HIS A 3 51.94 2.47 -56.74
N GLY A 4 50.96 2.73 -55.86
CA GLY A 4 49.87 3.70 -55.90
C GLY A 4 48.96 3.59 -54.67
N LEU A 5 48.09 4.59 -54.56
CA LEU A 5 47.13 4.89 -53.51
C LEU A 5 46.00 3.84 -53.43
N LYS A 6 45.66 3.37 -52.23
CA LYS A 6 44.27 2.96 -51.92
C LYS A 6 43.86 3.47 -50.54
N ARG A 7 42.82 4.29 -50.57
CA ARG A 7 42.06 4.82 -49.43
C ARG A 7 41.19 3.74 -48.82
N LEU A 8 40.93 3.84 -47.51
CA LEU A 8 39.71 3.48 -46.76
C LEU A 8 40.07 3.75 -45.29
N CYS A 9 39.76 4.94 -44.74
CA CYS A 9 38.49 5.27 -44.11
C CYS A 9 38.05 4.18 -43.09
N GLY A 10 38.49 4.36 -41.86
CA GLY A 10 37.97 3.71 -40.67
C GLY A 10 38.16 4.69 -39.52
N ALA A 11 37.08 5.38 -39.18
CA ALA A 11 36.99 6.37 -38.12
C ALA A 11 37.31 5.76 -36.74
N GLY A 12 37.79 6.58 -35.80
CA GLY A 12 37.83 6.22 -34.39
C GLY A 12 39.09 6.60 -33.62
N ALA A 13 39.67 7.77 -33.87
CA ALA A 13 40.62 8.37 -32.95
C ALA A 13 39.87 9.07 -31.81
N LEU A 14 40.48 9.04 -30.61
CA LEU A 14 40.07 9.61 -29.33
C LEU A 14 39.12 8.78 -28.45
N VAL A 15 39.69 7.73 -27.84
CA VAL A 15 39.36 7.42 -26.44
C VAL A 15 39.92 8.57 -25.60
N LEU A 16 39.09 9.56 -25.30
CA LEU A 16 39.38 10.52 -24.24
C LEU A 16 39.29 9.76 -22.90
N PRO A 17 40.30 9.83 -22.01
CA PRO A 17 40.07 9.44 -20.63
C PRO A 17 39.07 10.46 -20.06
N LEU A 18 37.86 9.99 -19.76
CA LEU A 18 36.96 10.73 -18.89
C LEU A 18 37.64 10.79 -17.52
N SER A 19 38.40 11.85 -17.28
CA SER A 19 38.83 12.24 -15.94
C SER A 19 37.57 12.62 -15.17
N VAL A 20 36.93 11.61 -14.57
CA VAL A 20 35.98 11.81 -13.49
C VAL A 20 36.78 12.49 -12.39
N TRP A 21 36.52 13.77 -12.16
CA TRP A 21 36.84 14.40 -10.88
C TRP A 21 35.96 13.68 -9.86
N ALA A 22 36.54 12.69 -9.19
CA ALA A 22 36.02 12.19 -7.95
C ALA A 22 36.17 13.34 -6.94
N GLN A 23 35.15 14.18 -6.82
CA GLN A 23 34.89 14.88 -5.57
C GLN A 23 34.56 13.77 -4.57
N GLN A 24 35.59 13.21 -3.94
CA GLN A 24 35.39 12.42 -2.73
C GLN A 24 34.81 13.38 -1.70
N PRO A 25 33.57 13.19 -1.21
CA PRO A 25 33.27 13.75 0.09
C PRO A 25 34.32 13.17 1.03
N ALA A 26 35.11 14.03 1.66
CA ALA A 26 35.87 13.62 2.83
C ALA A 26 34.83 13.02 3.78
N ILE A 27 34.89 11.70 3.97
CA ILE A 27 34.15 11.04 5.04
C ILE A 27 34.92 11.48 6.28
N ASP A 28 34.45 12.56 6.89
CA ASP A 28 34.84 12.89 8.25
C ASP A 28 34.46 11.68 9.11
N ASP A 29 35.49 11.09 9.71
CA ASP A 29 35.40 9.97 10.62
C ASP A 29 34.59 10.38 11.85
N LEU A 30 33.29 10.08 11.84
CA LEU A 30 32.37 10.31 12.96
C LEU A 30 32.57 9.32 14.11
N THR A 31 33.51 8.39 14.03
CA THR A 31 33.76 7.41 15.11
C THR A 31 34.50 8.00 16.32
N GLY A 32 34.96 9.25 16.23
CA GLY A 32 35.61 9.98 17.34
C GLY A 32 34.73 10.96 18.13
N GLN A 33 33.48 11.24 17.71
CA GLN A 33 32.69 12.35 18.26
C GLN A 33 31.54 11.91 19.19
N SER A 34 31.63 10.72 19.80
CA SER A 34 30.61 10.22 20.73
C SER A 34 30.53 10.99 22.07
N ASN A 35 31.34 12.03 22.28
CA ASN A 35 31.32 12.87 23.48
C ASN A 35 30.94 14.35 23.22
N GLY A 36 30.52 14.70 22.00
CA GLY A 36 30.17 16.09 21.64
C GLY A 36 28.73 16.52 21.92
N PHE A 37 27.80 15.57 22.07
CA PHE A 37 26.37 15.89 22.18
C PHE A 37 25.98 16.34 23.59
N TYR A 38 26.52 15.70 24.63
CA TYR A 38 26.25 16.06 26.04
C TYR A 38 27.12 17.22 26.56
N SER A 39 28.19 17.58 25.86
CA SER A 39 29.05 18.72 26.23
C SER A 39 28.61 20.04 25.59
N GLN A 40 27.69 20.02 24.63
CA GLN A 40 27.10 21.22 24.04
C GLN A 40 25.94 21.81 24.88
N THR A 41 25.67 21.28 26.07
CA THR A 41 24.68 21.83 27.01
C THR A 41 25.28 22.66 28.14
N GLU A 42 26.61 22.75 28.28
CA GLU A 42 27.23 23.47 29.43
C GLU A 42 27.96 24.77 29.05
N ALA A 43 28.10 25.09 27.76
CA ALA A 43 28.70 26.36 27.32
C ALA A 43 27.68 27.35 26.70
N ARG A 44 26.39 27.26 27.06
CA ARG A 44 25.37 28.21 26.56
C ARG A 44 24.26 28.51 27.57
N GLN A 45 24.60 28.81 28.81
CA GLN A 45 23.68 29.55 29.67
C GLN A 45 23.64 31.02 29.23
N SER A 46 22.55 31.39 28.54
CA SER A 46 21.72 32.59 28.78
C SER A 46 21.09 33.12 27.47
N GLY A 47 19.78 32.88 27.27
CA GLY A 47 18.92 33.69 26.38
C GLY A 47 18.33 33.05 25.12
N GLY A 48 18.85 31.92 24.62
CA GLY A 48 18.47 31.39 23.29
C GLY A 48 17.55 30.15 23.25
N GLY A 49 17.67 29.22 24.21
CA GLY A 49 16.96 27.94 24.17
C GLY A 49 15.44 28.05 24.33
N THR A 50 14.97 28.97 25.17
CA THR A 50 13.54 29.26 25.33
C THR A 50 12.95 29.85 24.04
N LEU A 51 13.71 30.67 23.30
CA LEU A 51 13.28 31.20 22.00
C LEU A 51 13.13 30.09 20.95
N THR A 52 14.07 29.14 20.92
CA THR A 52 14.00 27.98 19.99
C THR A 52 12.77 27.11 20.27
N ILE A 53 12.49 26.81 21.54
CA ILE A 53 11.31 26.02 21.94
C ILE A 53 10.01 26.77 21.65
N LEU A 54 9.99 28.09 21.86
CA LEU A 54 8.84 28.92 21.53
C LEU A 54 8.55 28.93 20.01
N ASN A 55 9.62 28.98 19.21
CA ASN A 55 9.56 28.95 17.75
C ASN A 55 9.04 27.59 17.26
N GLN A 56 9.58 26.49 17.80
CA GLN A 56 9.09 25.13 17.50
C GLN A 56 7.62 24.95 17.86
N LEU A 57 7.17 25.48 19.00
CA LEU A 57 5.77 25.41 19.39
C LEU A 57 4.87 26.21 18.44
N GLN A 58 5.34 27.36 17.95
CA GLN A 58 4.64 28.16 16.96
C GLN A 58 4.54 27.41 15.62
N ASP A 59 5.63 26.81 15.16
CA ASP A 59 5.66 26.01 13.94
C ASP A 59 4.74 24.78 14.04
N ASN A 60 4.78 24.09 15.19
CA ASN A 60 3.94 22.92 15.40
C ASN A 60 2.44 23.28 15.39
N LYS A 61 2.07 24.42 15.98
CA LYS A 61 0.70 24.95 15.91
C LYS A 61 0.26 25.27 14.49
N GLN A 62 1.16 25.82 13.66
CA GLN A 62 0.87 26.08 12.25
C GLN A 62 0.67 24.79 11.48
N GLN A 63 1.54 23.80 11.70
CA GLN A 63 1.41 22.48 11.06
C GLN A 63 0.11 21.78 11.44
N ILE A 64 -0.32 21.84 12.70
CA ILE A 64 -1.62 21.27 13.13
C ILE A 64 -2.78 21.94 12.40
N GLN A 65 -2.75 23.26 12.21
CA GLN A 65 -3.78 23.99 11.46
C GLN A 65 -3.79 23.59 9.98
N GLN A 66 -2.61 23.42 9.39
CA GLN A 66 -2.47 22.99 8.00
C GLN A 66 -2.93 21.54 7.78
N LEU A 67 -2.58 20.63 8.69
CA LEU A 67 -3.02 19.24 8.66
C LEU A 67 -4.53 19.14 8.83
N ARG A 68 -5.11 19.97 9.71
CA ARG A 68 -6.56 20.05 9.87
C ARG A 68 -7.23 20.44 8.54
N GLY A 69 -6.76 21.51 7.90
CA GLY A 69 -7.28 21.93 6.59
C GLY A 69 -7.19 20.83 5.52
N GLN A 70 -6.08 20.08 5.47
CA GLN A 70 -5.93 18.94 4.55
C GLN A 70 -6.94 17.82 4.86
N VAL A 71 -7.23 17.55 6.14
CA VAL A 71 -8.25 16.56 6.54
C VAL A 71 -9.65 17.01 6.12
N GLU A 72 -9.97 18.30 6.24
CA GLU A 72 -11.25 18.82 5.74
C GLU A 72 -11.35 18.73 4.21
N GLU A 73 -10.28 19.02 3.48
CA GLU A 73 -10.23 18.87 2.02
C GLU A 73 -10.40 17.40 1.60
N LEU A 74 -9.66 16.48 2.22
CA LEU A 74 -9.77 15.05 1.94
C LEU A 74 -11.17 14.51 2.23
N ARG A 75 -11.81 14.96 3.32
CA ARG A 75 -13.20 14.61 3.64
C ARG A 75 -14.16 15.10 2.56
N TYR A 76 -13.99 16.34 2.11
CA TYR A 76 -14.83 16.90 1.06
C TYR A 76 -14.67 16.14 -0.26
N GLN A 77 -13.44 15.81 -0.66
CA GLN A 77 -13.18 15.01 -1.87
C GLN A 77 -13.82 13.62 -1.77
N LEU A 78 -13.76 13.00 -0.59
CA LEU A 78 -14.37 11.68 -0.34
C LEU A 78 -15.90 11.75 -0.45
N ASP A 79 -16.53 12.80 0.10
CA ASP A 79 -17.98 13.00 -0.04
C ASP A 79 -18.38 13.28 -1.49
N GLN A 80 -17.60 14.07 -2.24
CA GLN A 80 -17.84 14.28 -3.67
C GLN A 80 -17.77 12.97 -4.47
N LEU A 81 -16.74 12.15 -4.21
CA LEU A 81 -16.55 10.89 -4.92
C LEU A 81 -17.70 9.90 -4.62
N LYS A 82 -18.14 9.83 -3.36
CA LYS A 82 -19.31 9.04 -2.98
C LYS A 82 -20.58 9.49 -3.69
N GLN A 83 -20.82 10.80 -3.77
CA GLN A 83 -21.97 11.35 -4.48
C GLN A 83 -21.91 11.00 -5.98
N GLN A 84 -20.74 11.13 -6.60
CA GLN A 84 -20.53 10.77 -8.00
C GLN A 84 -20.79 9.28 -8.24
N THR A 85 -20.27 8.41 -7.39
CA THR A 85 -20.51 6.96 -7.45
C THR A 85 -21.99 6.64 -7.29
N GLN A 86 -22.69 7.27 -6.35
CA GLN A 86 -24.12 7.06 -6.15
C GLN A 86 -24.94 7.49 -7.38
N GLN A 87 -24.64 8.65 -7.97
CA GLN A 87 -25.30 9.12 -9.18
C GLN A 87 -25.06 8.17 -10.35
N GLN A 88 -23.84 7.66 -10.48
CA GLN A 88 -23.49 6.66 -11.49
C GLN A 88 -24.31 5.38 -11.31
N TYR A 89 -24.53 4.90 -10.08
CA TYR A 89 -25.39 3.75 -9.84
C TYR A 89 -26.84 3.98 -10.22
N LEU A 90 -27.38 5.17 -9.96
CA LEU A 90 -28.75 5.52 -10.34
C LEU A 90 -28.91 5.57 -11.87
N ASP A 91 -27.94 6.14 -12.59
CA ASP A 91 -27.92 6.14 -14.06
C ASP A 91 -27.80 4.72 -14.64
N LEU A 92 -26.93 3.89 -14.05
CA LEU A 92 -26.82 2.49 -14.46
C LEU A 92 -28.13 1.72 -14.21
N ASP A 93 -28.82 1.97 -13.10
CA ASP A 93 -30.11 1.34 -12.79
C ASP A 93 -31.20 1.83 -13.75
N ASP A 94 -31.34 3.13 -13.97
CA ASP A 94 -32.28 3.69 -14.95
C ASP A 94 -32.03 3.15 -16.36
N ARG A 95 -30.76 2.97 -16.76
CA ARG A 95 -30.41 2.41 -18.06
C ARG A 95 -30.59 0.90 -18.13
N ILE A 96 -30.38 0.15 -17.06
CA ILE A 96 -30.61 -1.31 -17.05
C ILE A 96 -32.11 -1.61 -16.99
N SER A 97 -32.82 -0.90 -16.12
CA SER A 97 -34.26 -1.01 -15.91
C SER A 97 -35.05 -0.45 -17.10
N GLY A 98 -34.59 0.66 -17.69
CA GLY A 98 -35.16 1.27 -18.91
C GLY A 98 -34.64 0.68 -20.22
N GLY A 99 -33.41 0.15 -20.25
CA GLY A 99 -32.81 -0.51 -21.41
C GLY A 99 -33.37 -1.91 -21.66
N GLY A 100 -33.89 -2.57 -20.62
CA GLY A 100 -34.70 -3.79 -20.76
C GLY A 100 -36.02 -3.57 -21.52
N ALA A 101 -36.50 -2.32 -21.62
CA ALA A 101 -37.70 -1.98 -22.37
C ALA A 101 -37.44 -1.50 -23.82
N ASN A 102 -36.18 -1.31 -24.23
CA ASN A 102 -35.84 -0.78 -25.57
C ASN A 102 -34.75 -1.59 -26.32
N LEU A 103 -34.45 -2.80 -25.87
CA LEU A 103 -33.74 -3.83 -26.66
C LEU A 103 -34.70 -4.73 -27.47
N GLY A 104 -35.96 -4.32 -27.60
CA GLY A 104 -37.02 -5.00 -28.36
C GLY A 104 -37.64 -4.18 -29.50
N GLY A 105 -36.95 -3.18 -30.05
CA GLY A 105 -37.57 -2.35 -31.08
C GLY A 105 -36.65 -1.41 -31.86
N ALA A 106 -35.83 -1.95 -32.77
CA ALA A 106 -35.49 -1.31 -34.05
C ALA A 106 -34.58 -2.23 -34.87
N GLY A 107 -35.17 -2.99 -35.79
CA GLY A 107 -34.42 -3.83 -36.72
C GLY A 107 -35.30 -4.74 -37.56
N ASP A 108 -36.34 -4.22 -38.20
CA ASP A 108 -36.85 -4.84 -39.43
C ASP A 108 -37.38 -3.78 -40.41
N THR A 109 -36.48 -3.36 -41.29
CA THR A 109 -36.81 -2.95 -42.64
C THR A 109 -36.65 -4.18 -43.52
N SER A 110 -37.74 -4.83 -43.94
CA SER A 110 -37.92 -5.47 -45.26
C SER A 110 -39.26 -6.19 -45.31
N ASN A 111 -40.22 -5.55 -45.97
CA ASN A 111 -41.41 -6.20 -46.46
C ASN A 111 -41.02 -7.08 -47.66
N ASP A 112 -40.78 -8.38 -47.42
CA ASP A 112 -40.76 -9.39 -48.46
C ASP A 112 -41.70 -10.55 -48.15
N LEU A 113 -42.50 -10.88 -49.15
CA LEU A 113 -43.48 -11.95 -49.19
C LEU A 113 -42.77 -13.29 -49.50
N ASN A 114 -43.40 -14.38 -49.05
CA ASN A 114 -43.54 -15.65 -49.77
C ASN A 114 -42.46 -16.76 -49.67
N GLY A 115 -42.92 -17.97 -49.31
CA GLY A 115 -42.28 -19.29 -49.54
C GLY A 115 -41.86 -20.02 -48.26
N SER A 116 -42.64 -20.96 -47.72
CA SER A 116 -42.75 -22.40 -48.10
C SER A 116 -41.68 -23.29 -47.44
N ASP A 117 -42.17 -24.23 -46.60
CA ASP A 117 -41.52 -25.46 -46.08
C ASP A 117 -40.31 -25.23 -45.14
N VAL A 118 -40.09 -25.90 -44.00
CA VAL A 118 -40.02 -27.32 -43.64
C VAL A 118 -39.89 -27.37 -42.10
N ASP A 119 -40.72 -28.10 -41.37
CA ASP A 119 -40.50 -29.47 -40.86
C ASP A 119 -40.04 -29.50 -39.39
N SER A 120 -40.57 -30.49 -38.68
CA SER A 120 -40.59 -30.67 -37.25
C SER A 120 -39.83 -31.96 -36.98
N ASP A 121 -38.66 -31.91 -36.34
CA ASP A 121 -38.22 -33.03 -35.52
C ASP A 121 -37.06 -32.67 -34.58
N THR A 122 -37.34 -32.76 -33.28
CA THR A 122 -36.56 -33.41 -32.21
C THR A 122 -35.03 -33.34 -32.23
N ALA A 123 -34.45 -32.77 -31.16
CA ALA A 123 -33.45 -33.46 -30.33
C ALA A 123 -33.23 -32.76 -28.97
N ASN A 124 -33.79 -33.40 -27.95
CA ASN A 124 -33.43 -33.29 -26.54
C ASN A 124 -31.97 -33.75 -26.31
N ALA A 125 -31.12 -32.90 -25.75
CA ALA A 125 -29.82 -33.29 -25.22
C ALA A 125 -29.49 -32.52 -23.93
N VAL A 126 -29.64 -33.25 -22.83
CA VAL A 126 -29.23 -32.99 -21.46
C VAL A 126 -27.73 -32.73 -21.31
N SER A 127 -27.37 -31.71 -20.53
CA SER A 127 -26.12 -31.56 -19.74
C SER A 127 -26.19 -30.17 -19.08
N GLY A 128 -26.01 -29.94 -17.79
CA GLY A 128 -25.54 -30.72 -16.66
C GLY A 128 -25.07 -29.69 -15.64
N GLY A 129 -25.55 -29.73 -14.40
CA GLY A 129 -25.07 -28.82 -13.36
C GLY A 129 -26.05 -28.54 -12.24
N SER A 130 -26.16 -29.47 -11.30
CA SER A 130 -26.46 -29.10 -9.90
C SER A 130 -26.09 -30.26 -8.98
N ALA A 131 -25.06 -30.04 -8.17
CA ALA A 131 -24.89 -30.73 -6.90
C ALA A 131 -24.21 -29.76 -5.92
N SER A 132 -25.04 -29.20 -5.04
CA SER A 132 -24.66 -28.54 -3.80
C SER A 132 -24.70 -29.59 -2.68
N ALA A 133 -23.65 -29.64 -1.85
CA ALA A 133 -23.72 -30.24 -0.51
C ALA A 133 -22.57 -29.74 0.40
N SER A 134 -22.93 -28.91 1.38
CA SER A 134 -22.40 -28.84 2.75
C SER A 134 -22.56 -30.22 3.45
N ALA A 135 -21.89 -30.66 4.52
CA ALA A 135 -20.78 -30.21 5.38
C ALA A 135 -20.41 -31.37 6.35
N GLU A 136 -19.36 -31.15 7.18
CA GLU A 136 -19.09 -31.67 8.56
C GLU A 136 -18.08 -32.83 8.84
N GLY A 137 -17.12 -32.52 9.74
CA GLY A 137 -16.45 -33.42 10.74
C GLY A 137 -15.18 -34.16 10.26
N GLU A 138 -14.05 -34.28 10.97
CA GLU A 138 -13.62 -34.07 12.37
C GLU A 138 -12.07 -34.13 12.46
N ALA A 139 -11.52 -33.91 13.66
CA ALA A 139 -10.15 -33.52 14.01
C ALA A 139 -8.99 -34.54 13.82
N GLY A 140 -7.75 -34.00 13.76
CA GLY A 140 -6.50 -34.74 13.95
C GLY A 140 -5.25 -33.85 13.88
N SER A 141 -4.67 -33.52 15.04
CA SER A 141 -3.48 -32.68 15.22
C SER A 141 -2.17 -33.40 14.80
N ALA A 142 -1.34 -32.74 14.00
CA ALA A 142 0.10 -33.01 13.93
C ALA A 142 0.84 -31.73 13.53
N ALA A 143 1.88 -31.41 14.31
CA ALA A 143 2.76 -30.26 14.20
C ALA A 143 3.18 -29.94 12.75
N GLY A 144 2.64 -28.85 12.22
CA GLY A 144 3.23 -28.11 11.13
C GLY A 144 3.93 -26.90 11.71
N SER A 145 5.23 -26.76 11.45
CA SER A 145 5.98 -25.52 11.60
C SER A 145 5.15 -24.31 11.14
N PRO A 146 5.36 -23.08 11.66
CA PRO A 146 4.75 -21.91 11.04
C PRO A 146 5.28 -21.87 9.60
N THR A 147 4.43 -22.29 8.67
CA THR A 147 4.69 -22.13 7.25
C THR A 147 4.67 -20.63 7.06
N SER A 148 5.85 -20.02 7.09
CA SER A 148 6.04 -18.63 6.75
C SER A 148 5.31 -18.43 5.43
N SER A 149 4.22 -17.65 5.45
CA SER A 149 3.48 -17.28 4.23
C SER A 149 4.33 -16.44 3.26
N SER A 150 5.63 -16.28 3.52
CA SER A 150 6.60 -15.57 2.68
C SER A 150 6.87 -16.23 1.31
N ALA A 151 6.10 -17.25 0.90
CA ALA A 151 6.22 -17.85 -0.43
C ALA A 151 5.27 -17.25 -1.47
N THR A 152 4.32 -16.39 -1.06
CA THR A 152 3.58 -15.53 -1.99
C THR A 152 3.95 -14.09 -1.63
N GLY A 153 4.09 -13.18 -2.59
CA GLY A 153 4.40 -11.76 -2.37
C GLY A 153 3.29 -10.99 -1.65
N ASP A 154 2.61 -11.61 -0.68
CA ASP A 154 1.66 -11.01 0.22
C ASP A 154 2.42 -10.29 1.34
N ASP A 155 2.20 -8.98 1.40
CA ASP A 155 2.79 -8.07 2.38
C ASP A 155 2.06 -8.15 3.74
N GLY A 156 1.08 -9.04 3.87
CA GLY A 156 0.25 -9.22 5.05
C GLY A 156 -0.74 -8.07 5.27
N ARG A 157 -1.07 -7.32 4.22
CA ARG A 157 -1.96 -6.14 4.31
C ARG A 157 -3.30 -6.43 4.98
N GLU A 158 -3.89 -7.58 4.70
CA GLU A 158 -5.15 -8.00 5.32
C GLU A 158 -5.00 -8.27 6.82
N ALA A 159 -3.94 -8.99 7.22
CA ALA A 159 -3.64 -9.26 8.62
C ALA A 159 -3.35 -7.96 9.40
N TYR A 160 -2.61 -7.04 8.79
CA TYR A 160 -2.37 -5.71 9.35
C TYR A 160 -3.67 -4.92 9.52
N GLN A 161 -4.54 -4.91 8.51
CA GLN A 161 -5.83 -4.21 8.57
C GLN A 161 -6.75 -4.82 9.63
N ALA A 162 -6.77 -6.14 9.78
CA ALA A 162 -7.51 -6.82 10.84
C ALA A 162 -6.99 -6.44 12.24
N ALA A 163 -5.67 -6.38 12.44
CA ALA A 163 -5.07 -5.91 13.69
C ALA A 163 -5.52 -4.47 14.00
N PHE A 164 -5.53 -3.59 13.00
CA PHE A 164 -5.93 -2.20 13.16
C PHE A 164 -7.42 -2.01 13.52
N GLN A 165 -8.30 -2.90 13.06
CA GLN A 165 -9.71 -2.88 13.47
C GLN A 165 -9.88 -3.15 14.98
N GLN A 166 -8.99 -3.94 15.58
CA GLN A 166 -8.99 -4.16 17.03
C GLN A 166 -8.60 -2.91 17.80
N VAL A 167 -7.64 -2.14 17.27
CA VAL A 167 -7.25 -0.82 17.83
C VAL A 167 -8.46 0.13 17.83
N GLN A 168 -9.18 0.21 16.71
CA GLN A 168 -10.38 1.06 16.59
C GLN A 168 -11.49 0.65 17.56
N SER A 169 -11.62 -0.67 17.79
CA SER A 169 -12.56 -1.24 18.75
C SER A 169 -12.09 -1.11 20.21
N ARG A 170 -10.94 -0.47 20.46
CA ARG A 170 -10.27 -0.34 21.77
C ARG A 170 -9.96 -1.68 22.44
N GLN A 171 -9.85 -2.74 21.66
CA GLN A 171 -9.47 -4.06 22.14
C GLN A 171 -7.95 -4.17 22.16
N PHE A 172 -7.30 -3.44 23.07
CA PHE A 172 -5.84 -3.28 23.06
C PHE A 172 -5.08 -4.60 23.20
N GLY A 173 -5.54 -5.52 24.07
CA GLY A 173 -4.94 -6.86 24.19
C GLY A 173 -5.02 -7.66 22.89
N ALA A 174 -6.21 -7.72 22.27
CA ALA A 174 -6.40 -8.42 20.99
C ALA A 174 -5.61 -7.77 19.85
N ALA A 175 -5.48 -6.44 19.85
CA ALA A 175 -4.68 -5.70 18.89
C ALA A 175 -3.18 -6.03 19.02
N ILE A 176 -2.66 -6.11 20.25
CA ILE A 176 -1.27 -6.50 20.51
C ILE A 176 -1.02 -7.91 20.00
N ASP A 177 -1.89 -8.87 20.35
CA ASP A 177 -1.77 -10.26 19.88
C ASP A 177 -1.81 -10.36 18.34
N ALA A 178 -2.59 -9.49 17.68
CA ALA A 178 -2.69 -9.45 16.23
C ALA A 178 -1.43 -8.86 15.58
N PHE A 179 -0.88 -7.77 16.12
CA PHE A 179 0.36 -7.17 15.61
C PHE A 179 1.58 -8.06 15.86
N GLN A 180 1.66 -8.76 17.00
CA GLN A 180 2.72 -9.74 17.25
C GLN A 180 2.69 -10.89 16.24
N ARG A 181 1.49 -11.43 15.96
CA ARG A 181 1.34 -12.45 14.91
C ARG A 181 1.74 -11.91 13.54
N PHE A 182 1.32 -10.70 13.21
CA PHE A 182 1.71 -10.06 11.96
C PHE A 182 3.24 -9.99 11.79
N ILE A 183 3.97 -9.58 12.84
CA ILE A 183 5.43 -9.51 12.83
C ILE A 183 6.06 -10.89 12.63
N ALA A 184 5.49 -11.94 13.25
CA ALA A 184 5.99 -13.31 13.16
C ALA A 184 5.70 -13.96 11.79
N ASP A 185 4.49 -13.75 11.26
CA ASP A 185 4.00 -14.41 10.05
C ASP A 185 4.49 -13.70 8.77
N TYR A 186 4.77 -12.39 8.86
CA TYR A 186 5.21 -11.55 7.75
C TYR A 186 6.55 -10.84 8.03
N PRO A 187 7.64 -11.61 8.26
CA PRO A 187 8.95 -11.06 8.65
C PRO A 187 9.67 -10.29 7.52
N GLN A 188 9.09 -10.23 6.33
CA GLN A 188 9.62 -9.49 5.18
C GLN A 188 8.65 -8.40 4.70
N SER A 189 7.58 -8.14 5.46
CA SER A 189 6.59 -7.13 5.10
C SER A 189 7.19 -5.72 5.12
N SER A 190 6.84 -4.92 4.14
CA SER A 190 7.12 -3.49 4.11
C SER A 190 6.42 -2.72 5.24
N LEU A 191 5.39 -3.30 5.86
CA LEU A 191 4.62 -2.73 6.97
C LEU A 191 5.19 -3.07 8.35
N LEU A 192 6.25 -3.88 8.44
CA LEU A 192 6.89 -4.25 9.71
C LEU A 192 7.22 -3.04 10.61
N PRO A 193 7.90 -1.99 10.11
CA PRO A 193 8.22 -0.83 10.96
C PRO A 193 6.95 -0.16 11.52
N ASN A 194 5.88 -0.11 10.72
CA ASN A 194 4.61 0.45 11.14
C ASN A 194 3.93 -0.45 12.20
N ALA A 195 3.98 -1.77 12.01
CA ALA A 195 3.45 -2.73 12.98
C ALA A 195 4.16 -2.60 14.34
N HIS A 196 5.49 -2.47 14.36
CA HIS A 196 6.26 -2.23 15.58
C HIS A 196 5.90 -0.90 16.24
N TYR A 197 5.71 0.17 15.46
CA TYR A 197 5.24 1.46 15.96
C TYR A 197 3.87 1.34 16.66
N TRP A 198 2.89 0.70 16.03
CA TRP A 198 1.58 0.48 16.66
C TRP A 198 1.65 -0.41 17.89
N LEU A 199 2.51 -1.43 17.88
CA LEU A 199 2.74 -2.28 19.04
C LEU A 199 3.24 -1.46 20.25
N GLY A 200 4.19 -0.55 20.01
CA GLY A 200 4.70 0.36 21.04
C GLY A 200 3.63 1.30 21.59
N GLU A 201 2.80 1.89 20.71
CA GLU A 201 1.67 2.74 21.10
C GLU A 201 0.63 1.96 21.93
N LEU A 202 0.33 0.73 21.54
CA LEU A 202 -0.61 -0.13 22.26
C LEU A 202 -0.11 -0.52 23.64
N TYR A 203 1.19 -0.81 23.78
CA TYR A 203 1.80 -1.05 25.09
C TYR A 203 1.81 0.20 25.96
N SER A 204 2.11 1.37 25.37
CA SER A 204 2.04 2.66 26.05
C SER A 204 0.63 2.94 26.59
N ALA A 205 -0.40 2.70 25.78
CA ALA A 205 -1.80 2.85 26.18
C ALA A 205 -2.20 1.94 27.35
N GLN A 206 -1.53 0.80 27.52
CA GLN A 206 -1.73 -0.14 28.64
C GLN A 206 -0.75 0.07 29.81
N SER A 207 0.03 1.15 29.81
CA SER A 207 1.06 1.44 30.82
C SER A 207 2.18 0.39 30.90
N GLN A 208 2.38 -0.40 29.85
CA GLN A 208 3.44 -1.40 29.73
C GLN A 208 4.69 -0.75 29.10
N LEU A 209 5.29 0.20 29.83
CA LEU A 209 6.31 1.10 29.28
C LEU A 209 7.60 0.39 28.85
N ASP A 210 7.99 -0.67 29.54
CA ASP A 210 9.19 -1.45 29.17
C ASP A 210 9.01 -2.14 27.80
N GLN A 211 7.83 -2.73 27.57
CA GLN A 211 7.48 -3.37 26.29
C GLN A 211 7.28 -2.36 25.17
N ALA A 212 6.75 -1.17 25.51
CA ALA A 212 6.63 -0.07 24.56
C ALA A 212 8.00 0.41 24.08
N ALA A 213 8.97 0.56 24.99
CA ALA A 213 10.32 0.99 24.66
C ALA A 213 11.01 0.01 23.70
N GLU A 214 10.92 -1.30 23.96
CA GLU A 214 11.49 -2.33 23.07
C GLU A 214 10.85 -2.31 21.67
N ALA A 215 9.54 -2.16 21.60
CA ALA A 215 8.82 -2.06 20.33
C ALA A 215 9.24 -0.82 19.52
N PHE A 216 9.46 0.31 20.18
CA PHE A 216 9.94 1.53 19.53
C PHE A 216 11.41 1.44 19.10
N ASP A 217 12.28 0.80 19.88
CA ASP A 217 13.71 0.63 19.56
C ASP A 217 13.92 -0.16 18.26
N THR A 218 12.97 -1.02 17.89
CA THR A 218 13.03 -1.78 16.65
C THR A 218 12.78 -0.92 15.40
N VAL A 219 12.21 0.28 15.54
CA VAL A 219 11.81 1.15 14.42
C VAL A 219 12.85 2.22 14.08
N ILE A 220 13.84 2.45 14.96
CA ILE A 220 14.87 3.50 14.87
C ILE A 220 16.17 2.98 14.24
#